data_AF-A0A440LT47-F1
#
_entry.id   AF-A0A440LT47-F1
#
_cell.length_a   1.000
_cell.length_b   1.000
_cell.length_c   1.000
_cell.angle_alpha   90.00
_cell.angle_beta   90.00
_cell.angle_gamma   90.00
#
_symmetry.space_group_name_H-M   'P 1'
#
loop_
_entity.id
_entity.type
_entity.pdbx_description
1 polymer ?
#
loop_
_entity_poly.entity_id
_entity_poly.type
_entity_poly.pdbx_seq_one_letter_code
_entity_poly.pdbx_strand_id
1 'polypeptide(L)' 'MPLLTADQREQFLANGRQSDRDHVPVVKFFNPVGIRTWLATELDGDIPGVGAMSAPPERRTAS' A
#
# COMPACT_ATOMS: atom_id res chain seq x y z
N MET A 1 17.80 -8.44 2.20
CA MET A 1 17.63 -7.11 1.59
C MET A 1 16.22 -6.64 1.84
N PRO A 2 16.01 -5.38 2.28
CA PRO A 2 14.67 -4.81 2.38
C PRO A 2 14.07 -4.58 0.99
N LEU A 3 12.73 -4.66 0.90
CA LEU A 3 11.98 -4.44 -0.34
C LEU A 3 12.00 -2.97 -0.80
N LEU A 4 12.18 -2.05 0.13
CA LEU A 4 12.25 -0.61 -0.08
C LEU A 4 13.59 -0.06 0.43
N THR A 5 14.12 0.96 -0.24
CA THR A 5 15.18 1.81 0.33
C THR A 5 14.62 2.67 1.46
N ALA A 6 15.51 3.24 2.28
CA ALA A 6 15.11 4.19 3.33
C ALA A 6 14.35 5.39 2.72
N ASP A 7 14.88 5.97 1.65
CA ASP A 7 14.28 7.11 0.96
C ASP A 7 12.88 6.79 0.41
N GLN A 8 12.68 5.59 -0.17
CA GLN A 8 11.36 5.16 -0.64
C GLN A 8 10.37 5.06 0.52
N ARG A 9 10.80 4.50 1.67
CA ARG A 9 9.97 4.40 2.86
C ARG A 9 9.60 5.77 3.41
N GLU A 10 10.54 6.71 3.45
CA GLU A 10 10.29 8.07 3.91
C GLU A 10 9.30 8.80 2.99
N GLN A 11 9.46 8.68 1.68
CA GLN A 11 8.53 9.26 0.71
C GLN A 11 7.12 8.66 0.84
N PHE A 12 7.02 7.34 1.02
CA PHE A 12 5.74 6.67 1.25
C PHE A 12 5.01 7.18 2.51
N LEU A 13 5.74 7.36 3.61
CA LEU A 13 5.19 7.90 4.86
C LEU A 13 4.86 9.40 4.77
N ALA A 14 5.57 10.15 3.93
CA ALA A 14 5.22 11.53 3.63
C ALA A 14 3.91 11.61 2.83
N ASN A 15 3.75 10.74 1.83
CA ASN A 15 2.53 10.65 1.03
C ASN A 15 1.32 10.21 1.88
N GLY A 16 1.49 9.20 2.75
CA GLY A 16 0.41 8.73 3.64
C GLY A 16 -0.09 9.78 4.65
N ARG A 17 0.76 10.74 5.03
CA ARG A 17 0.34 11.91 5.83
C ARG A 17 -0.52 12.92 5.06
N GLN A 18 -0.59 12.79 3.74
CA GLN A 18 -1.37 13.61 2.81
C GLN A 18 -2.25 12.71 1.93
N SER A 19 -2.93 11.73 2.53
CA SER A 19 -3.66 10.68 1.82
C SER A 19 -4.88 11.16 1.03
N ASP A 20 -5.27 12.42 1.18
CA ASP A 20 -6.32 13.07 0.40
C ASP A 20 -5.84 13.57 -0.98
N ARG A 21 -4.59 13.28 -1.36
CA ARG A 21 -3.99 13.73 -2.62
C ARG A 21 -3.69 12.58 -3.57
N ASP A 22 -3.76 12.88 -4.87
CA ASP A 22 -3.30 11.95 -5.91
C ASP A 22 -1.78 12.02 -6.03
N HIS A 23 -1.10 10.99 -5.51
CA HIS A 23 0.35 10.93 -5.45
C HIS A 23 0.94 10.18 -6.65
N VAL A 24 2.08 10.67 -7.12
CA VAL A 24 2.88 9.94 -8.12
C VAL A 24 3.40 8.63 -7.50
N PRO A 25 3.33 7.49 -8.21
CA PRO A 25 3.86 6.22 -7.72
C PRO A 25 5.33 6.31 -7.34
N VAL A 26 5.66 5.86 -6.12
CA VAL A 26 7.02 5.83 -5.60
C VAL A 26 7.77 4.59 -6.09
N VAL A 27 7.07 3.46 -6.19
CA VAL A 27 7.64 2.22 -6.73
C VAL A 27 6.64 1.48 -7.64
N LYS A 28 7.22 0.68 -8.54
CA LYS A 28 6.52 -0.22 -9.46
C LYS A 28 6.96 -1.66 -9.18
N PHE A 29 6.03 -2.50 -8.73
CA PHE A 29 6.28 -3.93 -8.52
C PHE A 29 5.84 -4.74 -9.74
N PHE A 30 6.66 -5.72 -10.11
CA PHE A 30 6.38 -6.65 -11.18
C PHE A 30 5.94 -8.00 -10.61
N ASN A 31 4.86 -8.57 -11.15
CA ASN A 31 4.49 -9.94 -10.83
C ASN A 31 5.42 -10.92 -11.56
N PRO A 32 6.21 -11.76 -10.85
CA PRO A 32 7.10 -12.71 -11.51
C PRO A 32 6.37 -13.84 -12.25
N VAL A 33 5.07 -14.06 -11.98
CA VAL A 33 4.29 -15.17 -12.57
C VAL A 33 3.19 -14.72 -13.54
N GLY A 34 3.10 -13.43 -13.88
CA GLY A 34 2.07 -12.96 -14.81
C GLY A 34 2.25 -11.52 -15.26
N ILE A 35 1.42 -11.06 -16.19
CA ILE A 35 1.59 -9.77 -16.90
C ILE A 35 1.22 -8.52 -16.08
N ARG A 36 0.93 -8.65 -14.78
CA ARG A 36 0.45 -7.53 -13.97
C ARG A 36 1.58 -6.75 -13.32
N THR A 37 1.36 -5.45 -13.24
CA THR A 37 2.19 -4.48 -12.51
C THR A 37 1.35 -3.87 -11.39
N TRP A 38 1.95 -3.66 -10.22
CA TRP A 38 1.37 -2.83 -9.17
C TRP A 38 2.17 -1.54 -8.98
N LEU A 39 1.46 -0.44 -8.75
CA LEU A 39 2.03 0.87 -8.44
C LEU A 39 1.66 1.20 -7.00
N ALA A 40 2.64 1.53 -6.17
CA ALA A 40 2.40 1.96 -4.80
C ALA A 40 2.73 3.44 -4.66
N THR A 41 1.84 4.17 -4.00
CA THR A 41 1.88 5.63 -3.86
C THR A 41 2.07 6.11 -2.41
N GLU A 42 1.53 5.41 -1.42
CA GLU A 42 1.57 5.82 0.00
C GLU A 42 1.70 4.64 0.96
N LEU A 43 2.13 4.93 2.19
CA LEU A 43 2.11 3.99 3.32
C LEU A 43 1.55 4.72 4.53
N ASP A 44 0.47 4.21 5.10
CA ASP A 44 0.04 4.66 6.42
C ASP A 44 0.98 4.08 7.47
N GLY A 45 1.24 4.85 8.52
CA GLY A 45 2.27 4.63 9.52
C GLY A 45 1.99 3.46 10.45
N ASP A 46 1.67 2.27 9.94
CA ASP A 46 1.74 1.02 10.68
C ASP A 46 1.85 -0.20 9.73
N ILE A 47 3.04 -0.79 9.60
CA ILE A 47 3.13 -2.24 9.33
C ILE A 47 4.18 -2.87 10.25
N PRO A 48 3.82 -3.18 11.51
CA PRO A 48 4.50 -4.16 12.32
C PRO A 48 3.73 -5.49 12.18
N GLY A 49 4.23 -6.36 11.30
CA GLY A 49 3.87 -7.79 11.25
C GLY A 49 2.41 -8.12 10.94
N VAL A 50 2.12 -8.41 9.65
CA VAL A 50 1.01 -9.27 9.18
C VAL A 50 -0.28 -9.21 10.03
N GLY A 51 -1.14 -8.21 9.83
CA GLY A 51 -2.34 -8.09 10.66
C GLY A 51 -3.37 -7.05 10.25
N ALA A 52 -3.85 -7.08 9.01
CA ALA A 52 -5.20 -6.64 8.64
C ALA A 52 -5.43 -6.86 7.13
N MET A 53 -5.53 -8.12 6.72
CA MET A 53 -6.37 -8.41 5.55
C MET A 53 -7.81 -8.17 6.03
N SER A 54 -8.27 -6.92 5.99
CA SER A 54 -9.67 -6.62 6.30
C SER A 54 -10.52 -7.37 5.27
N ALA A 55 -11.22 -8.39 5.74
CA ALA A 55 -12.25 -9.08 4.96
C ALA A 55 -13.25 -8.05 4.42
N PRO A 56 -13.80 -8.25 3.22
CA PRO A 56 -14.79 -7.34 2.66
C PRO A 56 -15.97 -7.22 3.64
N PRO A 57 -16.58 -6.03 3.80
CA PRO A 57 -17.69 -5.86 4.72
C PRO A 57 -18.83 -6.78 4.27
N GLU A 58 -19.21 -7.73 5.14
CA GLU A 58 -20.40 -8.55 4.91
C GLU A 58 -21.59 -7.62 4.74
N ARG A 59 -22.32 -7.79 3.64
CA ARG A 59 -23.56 -7.05 3.42
C ARG A 59 -24.47 -7.35 4.61
N ARG A 60 -24.81 -6.31 5.37
CA ARG A 60 -25.88 -6.37 6.36
C ARG A 60 -27.16 -6.74 5.62
N THR A 61 -27.52 -8.03 5.65
CA THR A 61 -28.85 -8.48 5.27
C THR A 61 -29.78 -7.93 6.35
N ALA A 62 -30.51 -6.87 6.01
CA ALA A 62 -31.63 -6.43 6.81
C ALA A 62 -32.71 -7.51 6.73
N SER A 63 -33.13 -8.01 7.89
CA SER A 63 -34.42 -8.65 8.09
C SER A 63 -35.00 -8.19 9.42
#